data_AF-A0A538LG89-F1
#
_entry.id   AF-A0A538LG89-F1
#
_cell.length_a   1.000
_cell.length_b   1.000
_cell.length_c   1.000
_cell.angle_alpha   90.00
_cell.angle_beta   90.00
_cell.angle_gamma   90.00
#
_symmetry.space_group_name_H-M   'P 1'
#
loop_
_entity.id
_entity.type
_entity.pdbx_description
1 polymer ?
#
loop_
_entity_poly.entity_id
_entity_poly.type
_entity_poly.pdbx_seq_one_letter_code
_entity_poly.pdbx_strand_id
1 'polypeptide(L)'
;MSATARRSSELHLLRYVPTDSPVHRLWAGTKLVALFAFGVALSLEPNWRAEGILALTLIVAVFVARIPPGAAPRLPPWVGIGLAIGATLAFLAGGHPEVHVGRVAIGLGGLDQWARFTVLTILLLLGSALIGWTTPLAELAPALARLLSPLRLVKVPVDEIVASVALCVRCLPLLVDELRVLYAARRVRRP
;
A
#
# COMPACT_ATOMS: atom_id res chain seq x y z
N MET A 1 22.50 -33.25 26.74
CA MET A 1 23.18 -31.96 26.48
C MET A 1 22.56 -31.33 25.24
N SER A 2 21.94 -30.16 25.47
CA SER A 2 21.48 -29.13 24.52
C SER A 2 20.53 -29.53 23.37
N ALA A 3 19.25 -29.69 23.71
CA ALA A 3 18.15 -29.28 22.85
C ALA A 3 18.12 -27.75 22.76
N THR A 4 18.64 -27.17 21.69
CA THR A 4 18.56 -25.72 21.45
C THR A 4 17.22 -25.41 20.81
N ALA A 5 16.43 -24.66 21.58
CA ALA A 5 15.11 -24.16 21.23
C ALA A 5 15.10 -23.27 19.97
N ARG A 6 13.99 -23.36 19.26
CA ARG A 6 13.25 -22.28 18.57
C ARG A 6 14.06 -21.26 17.76
N ARG A 7 13.84 -21.29 16.45
CA ARG A 7 13.24 -20.15 15.71
C ARG A 7 12.67 -20.70 14.42
N SER A 8 11.39 -21.06 14.46
CA SER A 8 10.56 -21.06 13.27
C SER A 8 10.75 -19.68 12.64
N SER A 9 11.33 -19.66 11.44
CA SER A 9 11.27 -18.52 10.54
C SER A 9 9.80 -18.26 10.29
N GLU A 10 9.20 -17.43 11.13
CA GLU A 10 7.87 -16.87 10.95
C GLU A 10 7.76 -16.44 9.50
N LEU A 11 6.62 -16.71 8.87
CA LEU A 11 6.39 -16.27 7.51
C LEU A 11 6.57 -14.75 7.45
N HIS A 12 7.75 -14.30 6.98
CA HIS A 12 8.00 -12.95 6.48
C HIS A 12 7.22 -12.71 5.17
N LEU A 13 5.94 -13.11 5.09
CA LEU A 13 5.13 -12.90 3.89
C LEU A 13 4.68 -11.45 3.75
N LEU A 14 4.76 -10.67 4.82
CA LEU A 14 4.65 -9.21 4.80
C LEU A 14 5.60 -8.72 5.89
N ARG A 15 6.70 -8.07 5.51
CA ARG A 15 7.79 -7.69 6.43
C ARG A 15 7.34 -6.55 7.34
N TYR A 16 6.51 -6.85 8.32
CA TYR A 16 6.21 -5.97 9.45
C TYR A 16 7.54 -5.59 10.11
N VAL A 17 7.76 -4.30 10.34
CA VAL A 17 8.97 -3.82 11.00
C VAL A 17 8.59 -3.53 12.45
N PRO A 18 8.86 -4.45 13.40
CA PRO A 18 8.48 -4.26 14.80
C PRO A 18 9.33 -3.14 15.40
N THR A 19 8.78 -1.92 15.38
CA THR A 19 9.38 -0.74 16.01
C THR A 19 8.35 -0.11 16.92
N ASP A 20 8.78 0.32 18.11
CA ASP A 20 7.90 1.06 19.01
C ASP A 20 7.85 2.54 18.55
N SER A 21 6.73 2.94 17.95
CA SER A 21 6.51 4.32 17.53
C SER A 21 5.04 4.75 17.65
N PRO A 22 4.77 6.07 17.76
CA PRO A 22 3.40 6.60 17.79
C PRO A 22 2.55 6.14 16.59
N VAL A 23 3.17 6.01 15.41
CA VAL A 23 2.50 5.56 14.19
C VAL A 23 2.12 4.08 14.30
N HIS A 24 2.95 3.24 14.91
CA HIS A 24 2.61 1.83 15.15
C HIS A 24 1.48 1.68 16.17
N ARG A 25 1.43 2.56 17.18
CA ARG A 25 0.39 2.57 18.22
C ARG A 25 -0.97 3.09 17.73
N LEU A 26 -1.02 3.75 16.57
CA LEU A 26 -2.26 4.25 16.00
C LEU A 26 -3.16 3.09 15.57
N TRP A 27 -4.48 3.19 15.84
CA TRP A 27 -5.43 2.17 15.42
C TRP A 27 -5.37 1.93 13.91
N ALA A 28 -5.26 0.66 13.51
CA ALA A 28 -5.14 0.22 12.13
C ALA A 28 -6.21 0.85 11.22
N GLY A 29 -7.46 0.92 11.68
CA GLY A 29 -8.55 1.47 10.88
C GLY A 29 -8.44 2.99 10.68
N THR A 30 -7.83 3.75 11.59
CA THR A 30 -7.59 5.19 11.37
C THR A 30 -6.63 5.39 10.21
N LYS A 31 -5.57 4.57 10.14
CA LYS A 31 -4.61 4.62 9.02
C LYS A 31 -5.29 4.29 7.69
N LEU A 32 -6.12 3.24 7.68
CA LEU A 32 -6.89 2.82 6.50
C LEU A 32 -7.88 3.90 6.05
N VAL A 33 -8.66 4.46 6.97
CA VAL A 33 -9.63 5.52 6.66
C VAL A 33 -8.93 6.78 6.19
N ALA A 34 -7.82 7.18 6.82
CA ALA A 34 -7.05 8.34 6.39
C ALA A 34 -6.53 8.15 4.96
N LEU A 35 -5.90 7.02 4.66
CA LEU A 35 -5.40 6.73 3.32
C LEU A 35 -6.52 6.66 2.28
N PHE A 36 -7.66 6.03 2.62
CA PHE A 36 -8.82 5.97 1.74
C PHE A 36 -9.43 7.35 1.50
N ALA A 37 -9.59 8.17 2.54
CA ALA A 37 -10.14 9.51 2.45
C ALA A 37 -9.24 10.42 1.61
N PHE A 38 -7.92 10.39 1.81
CA PHE A 38 -6.96 11.10 0.96
C PHE A 38 -7.01 10.60 -0.49
N GLY A 39 -7.09 9.28 -0.71
CA GLY A 39 -7.21 8.70 -2.04
C GLY A 39 -8.45 9.18 -2.78
N VAL A 40 -9.62 9.16 -2.14
CA VAL A 40 -10.87 9.65 -2.72
C VAL A 40 -10.82 11.14 -2.97
N ALA A 41 -10.43 11.94 -1.96
CA ALA A 41 -10.40 13.40 -2.08
C ALA A 41 -9.46 13.88 -3.19
N LEU A 42 -8.25 13.33 -3.26
CA LEU A 42 -7.26 13.71 -4.28
C LEU A 42 -7.57 13.14 -5.67
N SER A 43 -8.35 12.06 -5.76
CA SER A 43 -8.79 11.53 -7.07
C SER A 43 -9.90 12.38 -7.69
N LEU A 44 -10.74 13.02 -6.86
CA LEU A 44 -11.79 13.92 -7.35
C LEU A 44 -11.21 15.25 -7.83
N GLU A 45 -10.30 15.84 -7.05
CA GLU A 45 -9.65 17.11 -7.39
C GLU A 45 -8.12 17.03 -7.16
N PRO A 46 -7.35 16.57 -8.16
CA PRO A 46 -5.89 16.52 -8.06
C PRO A 46 -5.30 17.93 -7.96
N ASN A 47 -4.68 18.24 -6.82
CA ASN A 47 -4.09 19.56 -6.54
C ASN A 47 -2.70 19.39 -5.93
N TRP A 48 -1.71 20.07 -6.50
CA TRP A 48 -0.33 20.10 -6.02
C TRP A 48 -0.20 20.44 -4.53
N ARG A 49 -1.05 21.33 -4.00
CA ARG A 49 -1.04 21.66 -2.57
C ARG A 49 -1.48 20.48 -1.71
N ALA A 50 -2.55 19.80 -2.11
CA ALA A 50 -3.13 18.70 -1.35
C ALA A 50 -2.26 17.44 -1.44
N GLU A 51 -1.71 17.15 -2.61
CA GLU A 51 -0.68 16.11 -2.81
C GLU A 51 0.57 16.39 -1.98
N GLY A 52 1.02 17.65 -1.91
CA GLY A 52 2.15 18.06 -1.07
C GLY A 52 1.90 17.86 0.43
N ILE A 53 0.69 18.16 0.91
CA ILE A 53 0.29 17.89 2.31
C ILE A 53 0.31 16.39 2.60
N LEU A 54 -0.22 15.56 1.69
CA LEU A 54 -0.17 14.10 1.83
C LEU A 54 1.28 13.61 1.84
N ALA A 55 2.12 14.09 0.91
CA ALA A 55 3.53 13.74 0.83
C ALA A 55 4.26 14.07 2.14
N LEU A 56 4.08 15.29 2.65
CA LEU A 56 4.66 15.70 3.92
C LEU A 56 4.19 14.81 5.09
N THR A 57 2.88 14.53 5.14
CA THR A 57 2.30 13.66 6.18
C THR A 57 2.91 12.27 6.16
N LEU A 58 3.06 11.67 4.97
CA LEU A 58 3.69 10.36 4.79
C LEU A 58 5.17 10.38 5.15
N ILE A 59 5.91 11.42 4.74
CA ILE A 59 7.33 11.58 5.09
C ILE A 59 7.49 11.65 6.61
N VAL A 60 6.72 12.51 7.28
CA VAL A 60 6.72 12.63 8.74
C VAL A 60 6.37 11.28 9.38
N ALA A 61 5.35 10.58 8.87
CA ALA A 61 4.97 9.28 9.39
C ALA A 61 6.08 8.23 9.22
N VAL A 62 6.81 8.22 8.10
CA VAL A 62 7.96 7.33 7.87
C VAL A 62 9.09 7.62 8.86
N PHE A 63 9.43 8.90 9.07
CA PHE A 63 10.46 9.31 10.03
C PHE A 63 10.06 8.96 11.47
N VAL A 64 8.83 9.26 11.87
CA VAL A 64 8.32 8.93 13.20
C VAL A 64 8.22 7.41 13.40
N ALA A 65 7.87 6.65 12.36
CA ALA A 65 7.89 5.20 12.36
C ALA A 65 9.28 4.58 12.41
N ARG A 66 10.35 5.38 12.22
CA ARG A 66 11.76 4.95 12.20
C ARG A 66 11.99 3.76 11.27
N ILE A 67 11.34 3.80 10.10
CA ILE A 67 11.42 2.72 9.13
C ILE A 67 12.82 2.73 8.51
N PRO A 68 13.57 1.61 8.56
CA PRO A 68 14.89 1.57 7.97
C PRO A 68 14.78 1.77 6.45
N PRO A 69 15.66 2.55 5.82
CA PRO A 69 15.59 2.84 4.38
C PRO A 69 15.72 1.58 3.51
N GLY A 70 16.28 0.50 4.05
CA GLY A 70 16.33 -0.83 3.42
C GLY A 70 15.00 -1.60 3.41
N ALA A 71 13.93 -1.06 4.00
CA ALA A 71 12.58 -1.62 3.91
C ALA A 71 11.88 -1.22 2.60
N ALA A 72 12.31 -0.13 1.95
CA ALA A 72 11.70 0.35 0.72
C ALA A 72 11.72 -0.73 -0.38
N PRO A 73 10.57 -0.99 -1.05
CA PRO A 73 10.53 -1.98 -2.10
C PRO A 73 11.39 -1.51 -3.26
N ARG A 74 12.16 -2.42 -3.85
CA ARG A 74 12.88 -2.13 -5.09
C ARG A 74 11.85 -1.95 -6.19
N LEU A 75 11.79 -0.74 -6.76
CA LEU A 75 10.91 -0.46 -7.90
C LEU A 75 11.34 -1.35 -9.07
N PRO A 76 10.43 -2.19 -9.60
CA PRO A 76 10.73 -2.96 -10.80
C PRO A 76 11.01 -2.06 -12.00
N PRO A 77 11.89 -2.48 -12.93
CA PRO A 77 12.24 -1.68 -14.10
C PRO A 77 11.02 -1.38 -15.01
N TRP A 78 10.00 -2.24 -15.02
CA TRP A 78 8.76 -2.02 -15.78
C TRP A 78 7.98 -0.78 -15.32
N VAL A 79 8.13 -0.34 -14.06
CA VAL A 79 7.50 0.89 -13.57
C VAL A 79 8.08 2.10 -14.31
N GLY A 80 9.40 2.15 -14.51
CA GLY A 80 10.04 3.23 -15.27
C GLY A 80 9.58 3.27 -16.73
N ILE A 81 9.40 2.11 -17.35
CA ILE A 81 8.88 2.00 -18.72
C ILE A 81 7.44 2.53 -18.80
N GLY A 82 6.58 2.12 -17.87
CA GLY A 82 5.20 2.60 -17.80
C GLY A 82 5.11 4.11 -17.61
N LEU A 83 5.99 4.68 -16.78
CA LEU A 83 6.09 6.13 -16.59
C LEU A 83 6.51 6.83 -17.88
N ALA A 84 7.52 6.32 -18.58
CA ALA A 84 7.97 6.90 -19.84
C ALA A 84 6.87 6.89 -20.91
N ILE A 85 6.15 5.77 -21.04
CA ILE A 85 5.01 5.65 -21.98
C ILE A 85 3.88 6.60 -21.58
N GLY A 86 3.55 6.68 -20.30
CA GLY A 86 2.52 7.60 -19.82
C GLY A 86 2.87 9.05 -20.12
N ALA A 87 4.12 9.45 -19.88
CA ALA A 87 4.61 10.80 -20.14
C ALA A 87 4.56 11.15 -21.64
N THR A 88 4.95 10.22 -22.52
CA THR A 88 4.92 10.45 -23.97
C THR A 88 3.49 10.55 -24.48
N LEU A 89 2.58 9.69 -24.04
CA LEU A 89 1.15 9.75 -24.39
C LEU A 89 0.52 11.06 -23.88
N ALA A 90 0.85 11.48 -22.67
CA ALA A 90 0.38 12.73 -22.08
C ALA A 90 0.92 13.96 -22.84
N PHE A 91 2.17 13.92 -23.29
CA PHE A 91 2.75 14.94 -24.15
C PHE A 91 2.05 15.02 -25.51
N LEU A 92 1.79 13.86 -26.13
CA LEU A 92 1.09 13.74 -27.41
C LEU A 92 -0.38 14.19 -27.33
N ALA A 93 -1.03 13.98 -26.18
CA ALA A 93 -2.40 14.40 -25.95
C ALA A 93 -2.57 15.93 -25.89
N GLY A 94 -1.50 16.67 -25.57
CA GLY A 94 -1.53 18.13 -25.48
C GLY A 94 -2.50 18.66 -24.41
N GLY A 95 -3.02 19.87 -24.61
CA GLY A 95 -4.02 20.50 -23.75
C GLY A 95 -3.56 21.78 -23.07
N HIS A 96 -4.53 22.60 -22.66
CA HIS A 96 -4.28 23.86 -21.95
C HIS A 96 -3.76 23.61 -20.53
N PRO A 97 -2.76 24.35 -20.05
CA PRO A 97 -2.13 25.53 -20.65
C PRO A 97 -1.14 25.19 -21.76
N GLU A 98 -1.15 25.99 -22.83
CA GLU A 98 -0.19 25.89 -23.94
C GLU A 98 0.93 26.91 -23.73
N VAL A 99 2.18 26.44 -23.68
CA VAL A 99 3.33 27.33 -23.69
C VAL A 99 3.84 27.44 -25.12
N HIS A 100 3.84 28.67 -25.62
CA HIS A 100 4.35 28.98 -26.95
C HIS A 100 5.87 29.12 -26.87
N VAL A 101 6.60 28.16 -27.43
CA VAL A 101 8.05 28.26 -27.61
C VAL A 101 8.31 28.56 -29.10
N GLY A 102 8.39 29.84 -29.43
CA GLY A 102 8.54 30.30 -30.82
C GLY A 102 7.28 30.08 -31.65
N ARG A 103 7.36 29.31 -32.75
CA ARG A 103 6.25 29.00 -33.67
C ARG A 103 5.47 27.72 -33.31
N VAL A 104 5.87 27.02 -32.25
CA VAL A 104 5.28 25.74 -31.84
C VAL A 104 4.58 25.94 -30.48
N ALA A 105 3.29 25.64 -30.44
CA ALA A 105 2.52 25.58 -29.20
C ALA A 105 2.73 24.20 -28.56
N ILE A 106 3.27 24.16 -27.34
CA ILE A 106 3.44 22.93 -26.55
C ILE A 106 2.35 22.91 -25.48
N GLY A 107 1.40 21.98 -25.60
CA GLY A 107 0.37 21.76 -24.58
C GLY A 107 0.98 21.11 -23.33
N LEU A 108 1.08 21.86 -22.23
CA LEU A 108 1.59 21.37 -20.94
C LEU A 108 0.48 20.76 -20.08
N GLY A 109 -0.80 20.96 -20.43
CA GLY A 109 -1.94 20.44 -19.66
C GLY A 109 -1.90 18.93 -19.48
N GLY A 110 -1.65 18.18 -20.57
CA GLY A 110 -1.55 16.73 -20.52
C GLY A 110 -0.42 16.23 -19.62
N LEU A 111 0.76 16.85 -19.71
CA LEU A 111 1.91 16.51 -18.85
C LEU A 111 1.64 16.81 -17.37
N ASP A 112 1.05 17.96 -17.05
CA ASP A 112 0.73 18.34 -15.67
C ASP A 112 -0.31 17.38 -15.07
N GLN A 113 -1.36 17.04 -15.80
CA GLN A 113 -2.35 16.08 -15.34
C GLN A 113 -1.75 14.68 -15.15
N TRP A 114 -0.92 14.23 -16.09
CA TRP A 114 -0.19 12.97 -15.96
C TRP A 114 0.76 12.95 -14.76
N ALA A 115 1.46 14.06 -14.52
CA ALA A 115 2.34 14.20 -13.36
C ALA A 115 1.56 14.12 -12.04
N ARG A 116 0.42 14.82 -11.92
CA ARG A 116 -0.47 14.76 -10.75
C ARG A 116 -0.97 13.34 -10.47
N PHE A 117 -1.50 12.66 -11.48
CA PHE A 117 -1.95 11.27 -11.33
C PHE A 117 -0.84 10.32 -10.94
N THR A 118 0.35 10.52 -11.51
CA THR A 118 1.53 9.72 -11.20
C THR A 118 1.98 9.94 -9.75
N VAL A 119 2.09 11.20 -9.33
CA VAL A 119 2.46 11.57 -7.96
C VAL A 119 1.46 11.01 -6.97
N LEU A 120 0.16 11.21 -7.19
CA LEU A 120 -0.90 10.65 -6.36
C LEU A 120 -0.76 9.11 -6.23
N THR A 121 -0.54 8.43 -7.35
CA THR A 121 -0.36 6.97 -7.37
C THR A 121 0.84 6.54 -6.54
N ILE A 122 1.98 7.22 -6.68
CA ILE A 122 3.19 6.95 -5.89
C ILE A 122 2.93 7.20 -4.40
N LEU A 123 2.25 8.29 -4.05
CA LEU A 123 1.90 8.61 -2.66
C LEU A 123 0.97 7.57 -2.04
N LEU A 124 -0.05 7.10 -2.77
CA LEU A 124 -0.95 6.06 -2.29
C LEU A 124 -0.25 4.70 -2.16
N LEU A 125 0.66 4.37 -3.08
CA LEU A 125 1.50 3.18 -2.96
C LEU A 125 2.43 3.26 -1.74
N LEU A 126 3.05 4.42 -1.51
CA LEU A 126 3.89 4.64 -0.33
C LEU A 126 3.08 4.57 0.96
N GLY A 127 1.89 5.17 1.00
CA GLY A 127 0.97 5.07 2.13
C GLY A 127 0.51 3.64 2.40
N SER A 128 0.22 2.88 1.35
CA SER A 128 -0.13 1.46 1.46
C SER A 128 1.04 0.62 2.00
N ALA A 129 2.24 0.86 1.50
CA ALA A 129 3.46 0.21 2.01
C ALA A 129 3.71 0.56 3.48
N LEU A 130 3.53 1.83 3.86
CA LEU A 130 3.63 2.29 5.24
C LEU A 130 2.63 1.57 6.16
N ILE A 131 1.37 1.41 5.74
CA ILE A 131 0.39 0.63 6.49
C ILE A 131 0.84 -0.83 6.63
N GLY A 132 1.33 -1.44 5.54
CA GLY A 132 1.84 -2.81 5.55
C GLY A 132 3.06 -3.02 6.46
N TRP A 133 3.92 -2.01 6.60
CA TRP A 133 5.07 -2.07 7.52
C TRP A 133 4.70 -1.79 8.98
N THR A 134 3.71 -0.92 9.21
CA THR A 134 3.36 -0.42 10.54
C THR A 134 2.16 -1.11 11.18
N THR A 135 1.49 -2.01 10.45
CA THR A 135 0.25 -2.67 10.92
C THR A 135 0.31 -4.16 10.68
N PRO A 136 0.27 -5.00 11.73
CA PRO A 136 0.26 -6.45 11.56
C PRO A 136 -1.07 -6.91 10.96
N LEU A 137 -1.03 -7.96 10.14
CA LEU A 137 -2.22 -8.50 9.45
C LEU A 137 -3.34 -8.90 10.42
N ALA A 138 -2.98 -9.36 11.63
CA ALA A 138 -3.92 -9.71 12.69
C ALA A 138 -4.74 -8.51 13.20
N GLU A 139 -4.22 -7.28 13.11
CA GLU A 139 -4.94 -6.05 13.49
C GLU A 139 -5.80 -5.50 12.34
N LEU A 140 -5.46 -5.84 11.09
CA LEU A 140 -6.22 -5.40 9.92
C LEU A 140 -7.62 -6.04 9.88
N ALA A 141 -7.75 -7.33 10.20
CA ALA A 141 -9.04 -8.02 10.22
C ALA A 141 -10.09 -7.38 11.16
N PRO A 142 -9.82 -7.18 12.47
CA PRO A 142 -10.77 -6.52 13.35
C PRO A 142 -10.98 -5.04 13.00
N ALA A 143 -10.00 -4.38 12.38
CA ALA A 143 -10.16 -3.02 11.90
C ALA A 143 -11.15 -2.95 10.73
N LEU A 144 -10.97 -3.79 9.71
CA LEU A 144 -11.91 -3.91 8.59
C LEU A 144 -13.32 -4.24 9.06
N ALA A 145 -13.47 -5.10 10.06
CA ALA A 145 -14.76 -5.42 10.64
C ALA A 145 -15.49 -4.19 11.19
N ARG A 146 -14.79 -3.31 11.90
CA ARG A 146 -15.35 -2.04 12.39
C ARG A 146 -15.67 -1.08 11.24
N LEU A 147 -14.82 -1.02 10.23
CA LEU A 147 -15.02 -0.15 9.06
C LEU A 147 -16.19 -0.58 8.17
N LEU A 148 -16.53 -1.87 8.15
CA LEU A 148 -17.67 -2.40 7.41
C LEU A 148 -18.99 -2.31 8.20
N SER A 149 -18.95 -2.02 9.51
CA SER A 149 -20.16 -1.86 10.33
C SER A 149 -21.23 -0.90 9.79
N PRO A 150 -20.94 0.27 9.17
CA PRO A 150 -21.98 1.12 8.59
C PRO A 150 -22.74 0.48 7.42
N LEU A 151 -22.15 -0.48 6.71
CA LEU A 151 -22.82 -1.19 5.61
C LEU A 151 -23.96 -2.10 6.10
N ARG A 152 -24.05 -2.36 7.41
CA ARG A 152 -25.20 -3.06 8.01
C ARG A 152 -26.53 -2.35 7.74
N LEU A 153 -26.50 -1.02 7.60
CA LEU A 153 -27.68 -0.22 7.28
C LEU A 153 -28.28 -0.58 5.91
N VAL A 154 -27.46 -1.09 4.98
CA VAL A 154 -27.86 -1.50 3.63
C VAL A 154 -28.17 -3.00 3.58
N LYS A 155 -28.40 -3.65 4.73
CA LYS A 155 -28.72 -5.09 4.87
C LYS A 155 -27.64 -6.04 4.34
N VAL A 156 -26.39 -5.59 4.28
CA VAL A 156 -25.24 -6.45 3.97
C VAL A 156 -24.94 -7.35 5.18
N PRO A 157 -24.67 -8.67 5.01
CA PRO A 157 -24.36 -9.59 6.11
C PRO A 157 -22.94 -9.38 6.63
N VAL A 158 -22.71 -8.24 7.31
CA VAL A 158 -21.39 -7.85 7.81
C VAL A 158 -20.86 -8.85 8.83
N ASP A 159 -21.72 -9.43 9.67
CA ASP A 159 -21.29 -10.37 10.71
C ASP A 159 -20.71 -11.66 10.13
N GLU A 160 -21.31 -12.18 9.06
CA GLU A 160 -20.81 -13.35 8.33
C GLU A 160 -19.48 -13.02 7.65
N ILE A 161 -19.38 -11.88 6.96
CA ILE A 161 -18.15 -11.42 6.31
C ILE A 161 -17.01 -11.32 7.33
N VAL A 162 -17.29 -10.70 8.49
CA VAL A 162 -16.31 -10.53 9.56
C VAL A 162 -15.87 -11.86 10.14
N ALA A 163 -16.81 -12.78 10.39
CA ALA A 163 -16.50 -14.12 10.88
C ALA A 163 -15.61 -14.89 9.88
N SER A 164 -15.95 -14.84 8.58
CA SER A 164 -15.16 -15.47 7.52
C SER A 164 -13.75 -14.88 7.43
N VAL A 165 -13.60 -13.55 7.43
CA VAL A 165 -12.29 -12.88 7.36
C VAL A 165 -11.43 -13.19 8.59
N ALA A 166 -12.02 -13.17 9.79
CA ALA A 166 -11.31 -13.51 11.02
C ALA A 166 -10.80 -14.96 11.01
N LEU A 167 -11.63 -15.90 10.55
CA LEU A 167 -11.23 -17.30 10.36
C LEU A 167 -10.12 -17.42 9.32
N CYS A 168 -10.25 -16.76 8.16
CA CYS A 168 -9.25 -16.77 7.11
C CYS A 168 -7.88 -16.25 7.60
N VAL A 169 -7.85 -15.12 8.30
CA VAL A 169 -6.60 -14.55 8.82
C VAL A 169 -5.97 -15.46 9.88
N ARG A 170 -6.77 -16.15 10.69
CA ARG A 170 -6.28 -17.14 11.66
C ARG A 170 -5.79 -18.43 11.01
N CYS A 171 -6.43 -18.89 9.94
CA CYS A 171 -6.07 -20.11 9.21
C CYS A 171 -4.89 -19.89 8.26
N LEU A 172 -4.64 -18.64 7.81
CA LEU A 172 -3.53 -18.30 6.94
C LEU A 172 -2.16 -18.81 7.46
N PRO A 173 -1.73 -18.56 8.71
CA PRO A 173 -0.45 -19.08 9.20
C PRO A 173 -0.38 -20.60 9.14
N LEU A 174 -1.46 -21.30 9.52
CA LEU A 174 -1.54 -22.76 9.45
C LEU A 174 -1.39 -23.27 8.00
N LEU A 175 -2.11 -22.66 7.06
CA LEU A 175 -2.04 -23.03 5.65
C LEU A 175 -0.64 -22.83 5.09
N VAL A 176 0.06 -21.76 5.48
CA VAL A 176 1.41 -21.55 4.96
C VAL A 176 2.39 -22.55 5.56
N ASP A 177 2.24 -22.94 6.82
CA ASP A 177 3.04 -24.02 7.42
C ASP A 177 2.81 -25.35 6.71
N GLU A 178 1.56 -25.69 6.39
CA GLU A 178 1.23 -26.90 5.63
C GLU A 178 1.80 -26.86 4.21
N LEU A 179 1.69 -25.71 3.52
CA LEU A 179 2.30 -25.52 2.20
C LEU A 179 3.83 -25.68 2.27
N ARG A 180 4.49 -25.17 3.31
CA ARG A 180 5.94 -25.34 3.51
C ARG A 180 6.33 -26.80 3.64
N VAL A 181 5.59 -27.58 4.42
CA VAL A 181 5.80 -29.03 4.57
C VAL A 181 5.61 -29.73 3.22
N LEU A 182 4.55 -29.39 2.48
CA LEU A 182 4.26 -29.97 1.18
C LEU A 182 5.31 -29.59 0.12
N TYR A 183 5.80 -28.36 0.12
CA TYR A 183 6.91 -27.92 -0.74
C TYR A 183 8.22 -28.63 -0.40
N ALA A 184 8.52 -28.84 0.88
CA ALA A 184 9.71 -29.58 1.32
C ALA A 184 9.64 -31.05 0.87
N ALA A 185 8.49 -31.71 1.06
CA ALA A 185 8.28 -33.08 0.59
C ALA A 185 8.40 -33.21 -0.94
N ARG A 186 7.85 -32.26 -1.71
CA ARG A 186 7.98 -32.25 -3.17
C ARG A 186 9.40 -32.02 -3.65
N ARG A 187 10.21 -31.22 -2.94
CA ARG A 187 11.63 -31.00 -3.29
C ARG A 187 12.46 -32.28 -3.17
N VAL A 188 12.20 -33.10 -2.16
CA VAL A 188 12.92 -34.38 -1.95
C VAL A 188 12.51 -35.44 -2.98
N ARG A 189 11.27 -35.38 -3.49
CA ARG A 189 10.74 -36.36 -4.45
C ARG A 189 11.07 -36.04 -5.92
N ARG A 190 11.69 -34.89 -6.24
CA ARG A 190 12.18 -34.63 -7.60
C ARG A 190 13.51 -35.36 -7.80
N PRO A 191 13.62 -36.31 -8.76
CA PRO A 191 14.89 -36.95 -9.10
C PRO A 191 15.87 -35.93 -9.69
#